data_AF-A0A8S4G5P5-F1
#
_entry.id   AF-A0A8S4G5P5-F1
#
_cell.length_a   1.000
_cell.length_b   1.000
_cell.length_c   1.000
_cell.angle_alpha   90.00
_cell.angle_beta   90.00
_cell.angle_gamma   90.00
#
_symmetry.space_group_name_H-M   'P 1'
#
loop_
_entity.id
_entity.type
_entity.pdbx_description
1 polymer ?
#
loop_
_entity_poly.entity_id
_entity_poly.type
_entity_poly.pdbx_seq_one_letter_code
_entity_poly.pdbx_strand_id
1 'polypeptide(L)'
;MSITQSATKDYEKWWRPDKECDVKLYQFMAKDNVPFHALMFPAALLGVNEGHLLVHHIYSTEYLNYEEGKFSKSRGVGVFGTDAQDTGIPADVWRFYLASIRPESSDSSFSWAELGTKNNSELLNNLGNFCHRSLSFCYNSFKGAVPDVNPGPEEYELMALVNRELIGHQNGVNGVTS
;
A
#
# COMPACT_ATOMS: atom_id res chain seq x y z
N MET A 1 -10.04 23.93 10.77
CA MET A 1 -10.64 23.74 9.43
C MET A 1 -10.20 22.39 8.91
N SER A 2 -11.10 21.59 8.31
CA SER A 2 -10.77 20.27 7.76
C SER A 2 -9.70 20.41 6.65
N ILE A 3 -8.81 19.43 6.52
CA ILE A 3 -7.81 19.39 5.43
C ILE A 3 -8.51 19.48 4.06
N THR A 4 -9.66 18.82 3.91
CA THR A 4 -10.45 18.84 2.67
C THR A 4 -11.04 20.23 2.37
N GLN A 5 -11.46 20.96 3.40
CA GLN A 5 -11.95 22.34 3.28
C GLN A 5 -10.87 23.30 2.78
N SER A 6 -9.61 23.05 3.15
CA SER A 6 -8.47 23.83 2.67
C SER A 6 -8.09 23.46 1.24
N ALA A 7 -8.37 22.22 0.80
CA ALA A 7 -8.06 21.73 -0.53
C ALA A 7 -9.08 22.15 -1.60
N THR A 8 -10.36 22.25 -1.25
CA THR A 8 -11.42 22.61 -2.20
C THR A 8 -12.59 23.33 -1.54
N LYS A 9 -13.20 24.26 -2.29
CA LYS A 9 -14.44 24.94 -1.89
C LYS A 9 -15.64 23.99 -1.85
N ASP A 10 -15.59 22.89 -2.61
CA ASP A 10 -16.63 21.87 -2.71
C ASP A 10 -16.52 20.76 -1.66
N TYR A 11 -15.79 20.98 -0.57
CA TYR A 11 -15.48 19.94 0.42
C TYR A 11 -16.73 19.30 1.04
N GLU A 12 -17.84 20.04 1.13
CA GLU A 12 -19.10 19.54 1.69
C GLU A 12 -19.66 18.39 0.87
N LYS A 13 -19.43 18.34 -0.46
CA LYS A 13 -19.87 17.21 -1.29
C LYS A 13 -19.25 15.87 -0.86
N TRP A 14 -18.09 15.90 -0.21
CA TRP A 14 -17.41 14.71 0.30
C TRP A 14 -17.85 14.33 1.72
N TRP A 15 -18.18 15.33 2.54
CA TRP A 15 -18.47 15.15 3.97
C TRP A 15 -19.97 15.15 4.31
N ARG A 16 -20.80 15.64 3.39
CA ARG A 16 -22.27 15.72 3.43
C ARG A 16 -22.80 15.46 2.00
N PRO A 17 -22.52 14.28 1.42
CA PRO A 17 -22.93 13.99 0.05
C PRO A 17 -24.46 14.00 -0.09
N ASP A 18 -24.93 14.56 -1.20
CA ASP A 18 -26.33 14.42 -1.61
C ASP A 18 -26.64 12.96 -1.99
N LYS A 19 -27.92 12.60 -2.04
CA LYS A 19 -28.38 11.23 -2.37
C LYS A 19 -27.91 10.70 -3.72
N GLU A 20 -27.46 11.58 -4.62
CA GLU A 20 -26.97 11.25 -5.95
C GLU A 20 -25.47 10.94 -5.98
N CYS A 21 -24.74 11.19 -4.88
CA CYS A 21 -23.30 10.99 -4.78
C CYS A 21 -22.98 9.82 -3.83
N ASP A 22 -22.52 8.69 -4.39
CA ASP A 22 -22.05 7.54 -3.59
C ASP A 22 -20.61 7.79 -3.13
N VAL A 23 -20.46 8.27 -1.89
CA VAL A 23 -19.15 8.48 -1.25
C VAL A 23 -18.94 7.43 -0.18
N LYS A 24 -17.86 6.67 -0.31
CA LYS A 24 -17.41 5.70 0.71
C LYS A 24 -16.17 6.22 1.42
N LEU A 25 -16.31 6.45 2.73
CA LEU A 25 -15.20 6.93 3.57
C LEU A 25 -14.40 5.75 4.13
N TYR A 26 -13.14 5.63 3.68
CA TYR A 26 -12.17 4.69 4.21
C TYR A 26 -11.15 5.43 5.08
N GLN A 27 -10.94 4.97 6.32
CA GLN A 27 -9.98 5.59 7.23
C GLN A 27 -8.86 4.62 7.57
N PHE A 28 -7.62 5.03 7.32
CA PHE A 28 -6.42 4.26 7.64
C PHE A 28 -5.74 4.86 8.87
N MET A 29 -5.47 4.04 9.87
CA MET A 29 -4.87 4.49 11.13
C MET A 29 -4.12 3.37 11.85
N ALA A 30 -3.40 3.70 12.92
CA ALA A 30 -2.94 2.70 13.88
C ALA A 30 -4.07 2.36 14.87
N LYS A 31 -4.00 1.17 15.49
CA LYS A 31 -5.05 0.63 16.37
C LYS A 31 -5.46 1.53 17.54
N ASP A 32 -4.56 2.38 18.01
CA ASP A 32 -4.79 3.34 19.10
C ASP A 32 -5.82 4.42 18.75
N ASN A 33 -5.96 4.76 17.47
CA ASN A 33 -6.92 5.76 17.00
C ASN A 33 -8.34 5.21 16.78
N VAL A 34 -8.51 3.89 16.74
CA VAL A 34 -9.80 3.25 16.39
C VAL A 34 -10.96 3.71 17.28
N PRO A 35 -10.84 3.80 18.62
CA PRO A 35 -11.97 4.24 19.46
C PRO A 35 -12.46 5.66 19.14
N PHE A 36 -11.55 6.56 18.75
CA PHE A 36 -11.91 7.92 18.38
C PHE A 36 -12.70 7.97 17.08
N HIS A 37 -12.34 7.12 16.12
CA HIS A 37 -12.89 7.11 14.77
C HIS A 37 -14.11 6.18 14.60
N ALA A 38 -14.24 5.16 15.44
CA ALA A 38 -15.37 4.23 15.43
C ALA A 38 -16.51 4.67 16.35
N LEU A 39 -16.22 5.43 17.42
CA LEU A 39 -17.22 5.80 18.44
C LEU A 39 -17.34 7.30 18.60
N MET A 40 -16.27 7.98 19.03
CA MET A 40 -16.36 9.38 19.46
C MET A 40 -16.74 10.32 18.31
N PHE A 41 -16.05 10.21 17.18
CA PHE A 41 -16.30 11.05 16.02
C PHE A 41 -17.66 10.77 15.35
N PRO A 42 -18.05 9.51 15.08
CA PRO A 42 -19.41 9.20 14.63
C PRO A 42 -20.50 9.70 15.57
N ALA A 43 -20.32 9.55 16.90
CA ALA A 43 -21.29 10.06 17.88
C ALA A 43 -21.43 11.58 17.81
N ALA A 44 -20.32 12.31 17.65
CA ALA A 44 -20.35 13.76 17.47
C ALA A 44 -21.07 14.17 16.17
N LEU A 45 -20.78 13.50 15.05
CA LEU A 45 -21.44 13.76 13.77
C LEU A 45 -22.94 13.49 13.81
N LEU A 46 -23.34 12.38 14.43
CA LEU A 46 -24.75 12.04 14.65
C LEU A 46 -25.43 13.04 15.59
N GLY A 47 -24.74 13.53 16.61
CA GLY A 47 -25.26 14.53 17.54
C GLY A 47 -25.54 15.90 16.90
N VAL A 48 -24.70 16.33 15.95
CA VAL A 48 -24.94 17.57 15.17
C VAL A 48 -26.10 17.39 14.18
N ASN A 49 -26.37 16.15 13.74
CA ASN A 49 -27.51 15.78 12.90
C ASN A 49 -27.63 16.59 11.59
N GLU A 50 -26.49 16.84 10.94
CA GLU A 50 -26.41 17.63 9.69
C GLU A 50 -26.28 16.77 8.42
N GLY A 51 -26.48 15.46 8.52
CA GLY A 51 -26.35 14.53 7.39
C GLY A 51 -24.90 14.28 6.98
N HIS A 52 -23.98 14.27 7.95
CA HIS A 52 -22.58 13.96 7.70
C HIS A 52 -22.37 12.50 7.30
N LEU A 53 -21.43 12.29 6.37
CA LEU A 53 -20.97 10.96 6.00
C LEU A 53 -20.27 10.28 7.19
N LEU A 54 -20.67 9.05 7.47
CA LEU A 54 -19.99 8.20 8.45
C LEU A 54 -18.96 7.31 7.77
N VAL A 55 -18.01 6.82 8.56
CA VAL A 55 -16.99 5.90 8.07
C VAL A 55 -17.62 4.61 7.55
N HIS A 56 -17.19 4.15 6.37
CA HIS A 56 -17.62 2.89 5.76
C HIS A 56 -16.71 1.74 6.18
N HIS A 57 -15.39 1.93 6.12
CA HIS A 57 -14.41 0.99 6.69
C HIS A 57 -13.29 1.73 7.43
N ILE A 58 -12.85 1.12 8.53
CA ILE A 58 -11.62 1.49 9.24
C ILE A 58 -10.59 0.38 9.00
N TYR A 59 -9.45 0.73 8.40
CA TYR A 59 -8.28 -0.13 8.39
C TYR A 59 -7.32 0.32 9.48
N SER A 60 -7.23 -0.48 10.52
CA SER A 60 -6.20 -0.34 11.54
C SER A 60 -5.04 -1.28 11.25
N THR A 61 -3.82 -0.82 11.50
CA THR A 61 -2.64 -1.69 11.60
C THR A 61 -2.18 -1.83 13.04
N GLU A 62 -1.52 -2.95 13.31
CA GLU A 62 -0.74 -3.18 14.52
C GLU A 62 0.56 -2.35 14.48
N TYR A 63 1.42 -2.46 15.50
CA TYR A 63 2.62 -1.63 15.56
C TYR A 63 3.75 -2.15 14.68
N LEU A 64 4.45 -1.23 14.02
CA LEU A 64 5.77 -1.47 13.45
C LEU A 64 6.84 -1.11 14.49
N ASN A 65 7.56 -2.11 14.96
CA ASN A 65 8.72 -1.99 15.83
C ASN A 65 10.00 -1.78 15.01
N TYR A 66 11.13 -1.52 15.67
CA TYR A 66 12.42 -1.31 15.05
C TYR A 66 13.48 -2.21 15.70
N GLU A 67 14.01 -3.16 14.94
CA GLU A 67 14.90 -4.23 15.38
C GLU A 67 14.30 -4.96 16.60
N GLU A 68 14.97 -4.94 17.75
CA GLU A 68 14.50 -5.58 18.99
C GLU A 68 13.63 -4.65 19.87
N GLY A 69 13.33 -3.44 19.41
CA GLY A 69 12.73 -2.40 20.24
C GLY A 69 11.75 -1.48 19.53
N LYS A 70 11.50 -0.32 20.15
CA LYS A 70 10.58 0.71 19.62
C LYS A 70 11.35 1.90 19.08
N PHE A 71 10.79 2.55 18.06
CA PHE A 71 11.24 3.87 17.61
C PHE A 71 11.30 4.86 18.78
N SER A 72 12.38 5.64 18.85
CA SER A 72 12.60 6.61 19.92
C SER A 72 13.43 7.79 19.43
N LYS A 73 12.76 8.92 19.19
CA LYS A 73 13.41 10.15 18.72
C LYS A 73 14.42 10.70 19.74
N SER A 74 14.08 10.66 21.03
CA SER A 74 14.95 11.15 22.11
C SER A 74 16.22 10.32 22.28
N ARG A 75 16.17 9.02 21.96
CA ARG A 75 17.34 8.12 22.00
C ARG A 75 18.02 7.95 20.64
N GLY A 76 17.53 8.61 19.59
CA GLY A 76 18.04 8.43 18.22
C GLY A 76 17.89 7.00 17.69
N VAL A 77 16.87 6.26 18.13
CA VAL A 77 16.64 4.87 17.72
C VAL A 77 15.55 4.81 16.67
N GLY A 78 15.88 4.27 15.50
CA GLY A 78 14.97 4.12 14.37
C GLY A 78 15.32 5.05 13.21
N VAL A 79 14.73 4.74 12.05
CA VAL A 79 14.78 5.59 10.85
C VAL A 79 13.52 6.42 10.80
N PHE A 80 13.65 7.75 10.84
CA PHE A 80 12.52 8.66 10.66
C PHE A 80 12.42 9.12 9.21
N GLY A 81 11.27 9.68 8.82
CA GLY A 81 11.02 10.07 7.43
C GLY A 81 12.02 11.09 6.87
N THR A 82 12.61 11.93 7.72
CA THR A 82 13.71 12.84 7.36
C THR A 82 14.99 12.07 7.06
N ASP A 83 15.29 11.04 7.85
CA ASP A 83 16.55 10.30 7.78
C ASP A 83 16.55 9.35 6.58
N ALA A 84 15.38 8.82 6.21
CA ALA A 84 15.22 7.89 5.09
C ALA A 84 15.77 8.47 3.77
N GLN A 85 15.62 9.78 3.56
CA GLN A 85 16.12 10.48 2.36
C GLN A 85 17.65 10.51 2.29
N ASP A 86 18.30 10.56 3.44
CA ASP A 86 19.75 10.67 3.56
C ASP A 86 20.47 9.31 3.48
N THR A 87 19.72 8.20 3.53
CA THR A 87 20.29 6.84 3.46
C THR A 87 20.84 6.45 2.08
N GLY A 88 20.46 7.18 1.03
CA GLY A 88 20.76 6.81 -0.36
C GLY A 88 19.93 5.62 -0.89
N ILE A 89 19.04 5.04 -0.08
CA ILE A 89 18.14 3.96 -0.49
C ILE A 89 16.94 4.57 -1.23
N PRO A 90 16.62 4.13 -2.45
CA PRO A 90 15.46 4.63 -3.20
C PRO A 90 14.14 4.42 -2.46
N ALA A 91 13.21 5.36 -2.59
CA ALA A 91 11.90 5.32 -1.95
C ALA A 91 11.13 4.02 -2.24
N ASP A 92 11.27 3.45 -3.43
CA ASP A 92 10.57 2.22 -3.80
C ASP A 92 11.08 0.98 -3.04
N VAL A 93 12.36 0.95 -2.65
CA VAL A 93 12.90 -0.13 -1.81
C VAL A 93 12.30 -0.06 -0.41
N TRP A 94 12.16 1.16 0.14
CA TRP A 94 11.43 1.39 1.40
C TRP A 94 9.97 0.96 1.30
N ARG A 95 9.26 1.41 0.26
CA ARG A 95 7.85 1.08 0.03
C ARG A 95 7.64 -0.43 -0.09
N PHE A 96 8.48 -1.10 -0.86
CA PHE A 96 8.45 -2.55 -1.03
C PHE A 96 8.62 -3.27 0.31
N TYR A 97 9.70 -2.97 1.04
CA TYR A 97 9.98 -3.70 2.27
C TYR A 97 8.90 -3.44 3.32
N LEU A 98 8.51 -2.18 3.55
CA LEU A 98 7.48 -1.82 4.53
C LEU A 98 6.10 -2.41 4.19
N ALA A 99 5.74 -2.49 2.90
CA ALA A 99 4.53 -3.20 2.49
C ALA A 99 4.65 -4.72 2.73
N SER A 100 5.83 -5.32 2.52
CA SER A 100 6.05 -6.75 2.72
C SER A 100 6.01 -7.20 4.18
N ILE A 101 6.24 -6.26 5.11
CA ILE A 101 6.17 -6.49 6.56
C ILE A 101 5.04 -5.70 7.21
N ARG A 102 4.03 -5.28 6.44
CA ARG A 102 2.92 -4.47 6.95
C ARG A 102 2.26 -5.19 8.14
N PRO A 103 2.14 -4.57 9.32
CA PRO A 103 1.60 -5.21 10.52
C PRO A 103 0.07 -5.29 10.46
N GLU A 104 -0.46 -6.23 9.67
CA GLU A 104 -1.91 -6.36 9.43
C GLU A 104 -2.65 -7.07 10.56
N SER A 105 -2.07 -8.16 11.09
CA SER A 105 -2.70 -9.03 12.09
C SER A 105 -1.96 -9.07 13.43
N SER A 106 -0.66 -8.83 13.42
CA SER A 106 0.17 -8.71 14.61
C SER A 106 1.26 -7.67 14.39
N ASP A 107 1.87 -7.22 15.49
CA ASP A 107 3.04 -6.36 15.43
C ASP A 107 4.13 -6.98 14.52
N SER A 108 4.81 -6.14 13.75
CA SER A 108 5.99 -6.51 12.95
C SER A 108 7.19 -5.69 13.40
N SER A 109 8.39 -6.05 12.96
CA SER A 109 9.59 -5.27 13.25
C SER A 109 10.38 -5.02 11.98
N PHE A 110 10.85 -3.78 11.83
CA PHE A 110 11.81 -3.42 10.81
C PHE A 110 13.18 -4.01 11.15
N SER A 111 13.85 -4.66 10.18
CA SER A 111 15.24 -5.07 10.31
C SER A 111 16.08 -4.71 9.10
N TRP A 112 17.26 -4.14 9.32
CA TRP A 112 18.21 -3.84 8.26
C TRP A 112 18.71 -5.09 7.53
N ALA A 113 18.92 -6.18 8.26
CA ALA A 113 19.38 -7.45 7.69
C ALA A 113 18.32 -8.03 6.74
N GLU A 114 17.05 -7.97 7.15
CA GLU A 114 15.94 -8.44 6.32
C GLU A 114 15.66 -7.52 5.13
N LEU A 115 15.76 -6.20 5.31
CA LEU A 115 15.66 -5.24 4.21
C LEU A 115 16.66 -5.59 3.10
N GLY A 116 17.94 -5.76 3.46
CA GLY A 116 18.99 -6.14 2.53
C GLY A 116 18.73 -7.50 1.89
N THR A 117 18.29 -8.48 2.68
CA THR A 117 17.97 -9.83 2.20
C THR A 117 16.84 -9.81 1.18
N LYS A 118 15.69 -9.19 1.51
CA LYS A 118 14.53 -9.11 0.62
C LYS A 118 14.79 -8.26 -0.62
N ASN A 119 15.57 -7.19 -0.51
CA ASN A 119 15.99 -6.43 -1.68
C ASN A 119 16.78 -7.32 -2.65
N ASN A 120 17.73 -8.10 -2.13
CA ASN A 120 18.55 -8.95 -2.99
C ASN A 120 17.78 -10.16 -3.54
N SER A 121 16.96 -10.83 -2.72
CA SER A 121 16.23 -12.02 -3.16
C SER A 121 15.04 -11.69 -4.05
N GLU A 122 14.19 -10.75 -3.67
CA GLU A 122 12.91 -10.48 -4.35
C GLU A 122 13.05 -9.40 -5.43
N LEU A 123 13.71 -8.28 -5.13
CA LEU A 123 13.82 -7.20 -6.11
C LEU A 123 14.92 -7.47 -7.13
N LEU A 124 16.14 -7.81 -6.69
CA LEU A 124 17.27 -8.00 -7.61
C LEU A 124 17.20 -9.35 -8.33
N ASN A 125 17.18 -10.45 -7.58
CA ASN A 125 17.33 -11.80 -8.16
C ASN A 125 16.05 -12.35 -8.81
N ASN A 126 14.88 -11.83 -8.43
CA ASN A 126 13.60 -12.27 -8.98
C ASN A 126 13.03 -11.24 -9.97
N LEU A 127 12.35 -10.19 -9.49
CA LEU A 127 11.66 -9.22 -10.35
C LEU A 127 12.61 -8.52 -11.34
N GLY A 128 13.72 -7.98 -10.84
CA GLY A 128 14.71 -7.27 -11.61
C GLY A 128 15.38 -8.16 -12.64
N ASN A 129 15.75 -9.38 -12.26
CA ASN A 129 16.31 -10.38 -13.17
C ASN A 129 15.32 -10.78 -14.28
N PHE A 130 14.03 -10.96 -13.96
CA PHE A 130 13.00 -11.24 -14.96
C PHE A 130 12.87 -10.09 -15.97
N CYS A 131 12.74 -8.85 -15.50
CA CYS A 131 12.66 -7.67 -16.37
C CYS A 131 13.93 -7.52 -17.21
N HIS A 132 15.10 -7.63 -16.59
CA HIS A 132 16.39 -7.48 -17.28
C HIS A 132 16.55 -8.53 -18.39
N ARG A 133 16.28 -9.81 -18.10
CA ARG A 133 16.42 -10.88 -19.11
C ARG A 133 15.42 -10.71 -20.25
N SER A 134 14.15 -10.46 -19.94
CA SER A 134 13.10 -10.28 -20.94
C SER A 134 13.40 -9.11 -21.87
N LEU A 135 13.79 -7.96 -21.31
CA LEU A 135 14.13 -6.76 -22.08
C LEU A 135 15.43 -6.93 -22.88
N SER A 136 16.47 -7.51 -22.27
CA SER A 136 17.75 -7.75 -22.94
C SER A 136 17.58 -8.71 -24.13
N PHE A 137 16.80 -9.78 -23.96
CA PHE A 137 16.49 -10.70 -25.04
C PHE A 137 15.71 -10.01 -26.17
N CYS A 138 14.70 -9.22 -25.82
CA CYS A 138 13.94 -8.42 -26.80
C CYS A 138 14.85 -7.46 -27.59
N TYR A 139 15.72 -6.73 -26.89
CA TYR A 139 16.62 -5.78 -27.52
C TYR A 139 17.65 -6.47 -28.43
N ASN A 140 18.32 -7.52 -27.94
CA ASN A 140 19.40 -8.19 -28.66
C ASN A 140 18.90 -9.01 -29.84
N SER A 141 17.77 -9.71 -29.68
CA SER A 141 17.26 -10.65 -30.69
C SER A 141 16.28 -9.98 -31.67
N PHE A 142 15.52 -8.98 -31.21
CA PHE A 142 14.43 -8.38 -31.99
C PHE A 142 14.56 -6.86 -32.16
N LYS A 143 15.75 -6.30 -31.88
CA LYS A 143 16.03 -4.85 -31.99
C LYS A 143 15.06 -3.99 -31.17
N GLY A 144 14.56 -4.53 -30.06
CA GLY A 144 13.63 -3.85 -29.16
C GLY A 144 12.19 -3.80 -29.68
N ALA A 145 11.87 -4.48 -30.78
CA ALA A 145 10.50 -4.66 -31.23
C ALA A 145 9.89 -5.93 -30.62
N VAL A 146 8.62 -5.85 -30.20
CA VAL A 146 7.87 -7.03 -29.76
C VAL A 146 7.70 -7.96 -30.96
N PRO A 147 8.16 -9.22 -30.90
CA PRO A 147 8.06 -10.15 -32.02
C PRO A 147 6.62 -10.63 -32.21
N ASP A 148 6.30 -11.02 -33.44
CA ASP A 148 5.08 -11.80 -33.72
C ASP A 148 5.16 -13.15 -33.00
N VAL A 149 4.10 -13.48 -32.27
CA VAL A 149 4.00 -14.71 -31.47
C VAL A 149 2.83 -15.57 -31.94
N ASN A 150 3.11 -16.84 -32.19
CA ASN A 150 2.10 -17.88 -32.38
C ASN A 150 2.20 -18.87 -31.20
N PRO A 151 1.55 -18.59 -30.06
CA PRO A 151 1.71 -19.36 -28.83
C PRO A 151 1.23 -20.81 -28.99
N GLY A 152 2.00 -21.74 -28.43
CA GLY A 152 1.63 -23.14 -28.32
C GLY A 152 0.87 -23.43 -27.02
N PRO A 153 0.56 -24.71 -26.75
CA PRO A 153 -0.19 -25.11 -25.56
C PRO A 153 0.45 -24.68 -24.23
N GLU A 154 1.78 -24.77 -24.12
CA GLU A 154 2.52 -24.38 -22.90
C GLU A 154 2.46 -22.87 -22.64
N GLU A 155 2.56 -22.04 -23.69
CA GLU A 155 2.41 -20.60 -23.55
C GLU A 155 0.99 -20.21 -23.14
N TYR A 156 -0.03 -20.86 -23.69
CA TYR A 156 -1.41 -20.64 -23.27
C TYR A 156 -1.64 -21.03 -21.80
N GLU A 157 -1.04 -22.12 -21.34
CA GLU A 157 -1.08 -22.52 -19.93
C GLU A 157 -0.43 -21.46 -19.03
N LEU A 158 0.75 -20.96 -19.41
CA LEU A 158 1.42 -19.88 -18.68
C LEU A 158 0.56 -18.60 -18.63
N MET A 159 -0.03 -18.19 -19.75
CA MET A 159 -0.93 -17.02 -19.79
C MET A 159 -2.15 -17.21 -18.89
N ALA A 160 -2.73 -18.41 -18.84
CA ALA A 160 -3.84 -18.72 -17.95
C ALA A 160 -3.43 -18.63 -16.47
N LEU A 161 -2.25 -19.12 -16.11
CA LEU A 161 -1.70 -19.00 -14.76
C LEU A 161 -1.47 -17.55 -14.36
N VAL A 162 -0.86 -16.73 -15.23
CA VAL A 162 -0.66 -15.29 -14.99
C VAL A 162 -2.00 -14.58 -14.79
N ASN A 163 -2.98 -14.87 -15.65
CA ASN A 163 -4.33 -14.28 -15.51
C ASN A 163 -5.01 -14.69 -14.21
N ARG A 164 -4.84 -15.94 -13.77
CA ARG A 164 -5.37 -16.41 -12.48
C ARG A 164 -4.79 -15.62 -11.31
N GLU A 165 -3.45 -15.46 -11.28
CA GLU A 165 -2.80 -14.68 -10.22
C GLU A 165 -3.19 -13.20 -10.27
N LEU A 166 -3.35 -12.62 -11.46
CA LEU A 166 -3.80 -11.24 -11.64
C LEU A 166 -5.22 -11.03 -11.07
N ILE A 167 -6.15 -11.93 -11.39
CA ILE A 167 -7.52 -11.89 -10.85
C ILE A 167 -7.49 -12.08 -9.32
N GLY A 168 -6.68 -13.01 -8.82
CA GLY A 168 -6.48 -13.22 -7.39
C GLY A 168 -6.00 -11.95 -6.69
N HIS A 169 -5.01 -11.26 -7.26
CA HIS A 169 -4.49 -10.00 -6.73
C HIS A 169 -5.55 -8.89 -6.72
N GLN A 170 -6.28 -8.70 -7.82
CA GLN A 170 -7.35 -7.72 -7.91
C GLN A 170 -8.45 -7.98 -6.88
N ASN A 171 -8.85 -9.25 -6.71
CA ASN A 171 -9.83 -9.64 -5.72
C ASN A 171 -9.32 -9.43 -4.29
N GLY A 172 -8.03 -9.65 -4.03
CA GLY A 172 -7.43 -9.34 -2.74
C GLY A 172 -7.49 -7.84 -2.41
N VAL A 173 -7.12 -6.99 -3.38
CA VAL A 173 -7.18 -5.53 -3.21
C VAL A 173 -8.63 -5.05 -3.04
N ASN A 174 -9.55 -5.55 -3.87
CA ASN A 174 -10.96 -5.16 -3.82
C ASN A 174 -11.70 -5.72 -2.60
N GLY A 175 -11.35 -6.93 -2.17
CA GLY A 175 -11.92 -7.60 -0.99
C GLY A 175 -11.46 -7.00 0.32
N VAL A 176 -10.28 -6.36 0.35
CA VAL A 176 -9.92 -5.45 1.44
C VAL A 176 -10.87 -4.25 1.44
N THR A 177 -11.23 -3.69 0.28
CA THR A 177 -12.12 -2.51 0.13
C THR A 177 -13.63 -2.75 0.24
N SER A 178 -14.11 -3.99 0.39
CA SER A 178 -15.54 -4.35 0.39
C SER A 178 -16.10 -4.66 1.77
#